data_AF-A0A2S5TDI2-F1
#
_entry.id   AF-A0A2S5TDI2-F1
#
_cell.length_a   1.000
_cell.length_b   1.000
_cell.length_c   1.000
_cell.angle_alpha   90.00
_cell.angle_beta   90.00
_cell.angle_gamma   90.00
#
_symmetry.space_group_name_H-M   'P 1'
#
loop_
_entity.id
_entity.type
_entity.pdbx_description
1 polymer ?
#
loop_
_entity_poly.entity_id
_entity_poly.type
_entity_poly.pdbx_seq_one_letter_code
_entity_poly.pdbx_strand_id
1 'polypeptide(L)'
;MKILALDTATEACSVALSVDGRIQERFETAGRSHTERLMPMVQELVAGAGLAFSQLDGIACGVGPGSFAGVRIGVGYTKGLALALDRPVVGVSSLPAMALRAIRGGASRVLAAIDARMNEVYWGAYRATADGLPQPLLEERVCTPVEVPRTAGGEWTAVGTGWGSYGDALRAAAAVEPRQVVADALPHAEDILRLALPQFQGGQAISGDALLPLYLRNKVALTLLEQAALRASR
;
A
#
# COMPACT_ATOMS: atom_id res chain seq x y z
N MET A 1 8.86 -16.54 -13.70
CA MET A 1 9.26 -15.12 -13.48
C MET A 1 9.70 -14.94 -12.03
N LYS A 2 10.83 -14.27 -11.85
CA LYS A 2 11.52 -14.00 -10.60
C LYS A 2 11.31 -12.54 -10.21
N ILE A 3 10.25 -12.24 -9.46
CA ILE A 3 9.86 -10.87 -9.12
C ILE A 3 10.07 -10.65 -7.64
N LEU A 4 10.81 -9.61 -7.29
CA LEU A 4 10.93 -9.10 -5.92
C LEU A 4 9.85 -8.04 -5.70
N ALA A 5 9.19 -8.03 -4.56
CA ALA A 5 8.27 -6.98 -4.15
C ALA A 5 8.63 -6.46 -2.75
N LEU A 6 8.41 -5.19 -2.48
CA LEU A 6 8.62 -4.60 -1.15
C LEU A 6 7.60 -3.51 -0.82
N ASP A 7 7.32 -3.35 0.47
CA ASP A 7 6.56 -2.23 1.01
C ASP A 7 7.20 -1.72 2.31
N THR A 8 7.19 -0.40 2.44
CA THR A 8 7.59 0.31 3.66
C THR A 8 6.65 1.50 3.91
N ALA A 9 5.46 1.50 3.29
CA ALA A 9 4.57 2.65 3.30
C ALA A 9 3.96 2.88 4.69
N THR A 10 3.83 1.84 5.52
CA THR A 10 3.19 1.91 6.84
C THR A 10 4.15 1.49 7.95
N GLU A 11 3.65 1.21 9.14
CA GLU A 11 4.42 0.64 10.26
C GLU A 11 5.04 -0.73 9.93
N ALA A 12 4.53 -1.41 8.89
CA ALA A 12 5.11 -2.64 8.36
C ALA A 12 6.30 -2.37 7.44
N CYS A 13 7.31 -3.24 7.53
CA CYS A 13 8.27 -3.50 6.47
C CYS A 13 7.98 -4.91 5.95
N SER A 14 7.78 -5.05 4.65
CA SER A 14 7.53 -6.34 4.04
C SER A 14 8.26 -6.50 2.72
N VAL A 15 8.68 -7.74 2.44
CA VAL A 15 9.36 -8.13 1.21
C VAL A 15 8.80 -9.48 0.78
N ALA A 16 8.54 -9.64 -0.51
CA ALA A 16 8.13 -10.91 -1.08
C ALA A 16 8.95 -11.24 -2.33
N LEU A 17 9.19 -12.52 -2.56
CA LEU A 17 9.88 -13.02 -3.74
C LEU A 17 9.01 -14.09 -4.39
N SER A 18 8.67 -13.89 -5.65
CA SER A 18 8.10 -14.92 -6.52
C SER A 18 9.21 -15.59 -7.29
N VAL A 19 9.27 -16.92 -7.25
CA VAL A 19 10.11 -17.73 -8.14
C VAL A 19 9.18 -18.73 -8.83
N ASP A 20 8.93 -18.51 -10.12
CA ASP A 20 8.11 -19.38 -10.97
C ASP A 20 6.74 -19.72 -10.36
N GLY A 21 6.09 -18.69 -9.83
CA GLY A 21 4.74 -18.75 -9.25
C GLY A 21 4.70 -19.09 -7.76
N ARG A 22 5.81 -19.52 -7.17
CA ARG A 22 5.91 -19.72 -5.72
C ARG A 22 6.32 -18.42 -5.04
N ILE A 23 5.48 -17.94 -4.14
CA ILE A 23 5.73 -16.69 -3.41
C ILE A 23 6.16 -17.00 -1.97
N GLN A 24 7.25 -16.37 -1.53
CA GLN A 24 7.67 -16.34 -0.14
C GLN A 24 7.66 -14.90 0.36
N GLU A 25 7.18 -14.67 1.58
CA GLU A 25 7.12 -13.34 2.19
C GLU A 25 7.93 -13.31 3.50
N ARG A 26 8.49 -12.13 3.78
CA ARG A 26 8.92 -11.67 5.08
C ARG A 26 8.11 -10.43 5.43
N PHE A 27 7.55 -10.38 6.62
CA PHE A 27 6.75 -9.27 7.10
C PHE A 27 7.12 -8.99 8.56
N GLU A 28 7.34 -7.72 8.89
CA GLU A 28 7.66 -7.27 10.23
C GLU A 28 7.03 -5.91 10.50
N THR A 29 6.39 -5.74 11.67
CA THR A 29 5.99 -4.40 12.15
C THR A 29 7.23 -3.67 12.67
N ALA A 30 7.97 -3.04 11.76
CA ALA A 30 9.31 -2.50 12.00
C ALA A 30 9.33 -1.12 12.67
N GLY A 31 8.19 -0.45 12.84
CA GLY A 31 8.10 0.83 13.53
C GLY A 31 8.92 1.93 12.86
N ARG A 32 10.11 2.25 13.39
CA ARG A 32 11.05 3.25 12.82
C ARG A 32 12.30 2.63 12.16
N SER A 33 12.42 1.29 12.15
CA SER A 33 13.63 0.59 11.70
C SER A 33 13.56 0.12 10.24
N HIS A 34 12.70 0.70 9.39
CA HIS A 34 12.56 0.28 7.98
C HIS A 34 13.89 0.24 7.22
N THR A 35 14.76 1.23 7.40
CA THR A 35 16.08 1.28 6.73
C THR A 35 17.03 0.17 7.19
N GLU A 36 16.91 -0.25 8.45
CA GLU A 36 17.74 -1.31 9.04
C GLU A 36 17.23 -2.70 8.66
N ARG A 37 15.91 -2.86 8.46
CA ARG A 37 15.27 -4.16 8.22
C ARG A 37 15.11 -4.51 6.75
N LEU A 38 14.86 -3.52 5.88
CA LEU A 38 14.54 -3.77 4.47
C LEU A 38 15.64 -4.54 3.74
N MET A 39 16.89 -4.07 3.81
CA MET A 39 18.00 -4.71 3.09
C MET A 39 18.25 -6.15 3.59
N PRO A 40 18.35 -6.43 4.91
CA PRO A 40 18.43 -7.81 5.40
C PRO A 40 17.28 -8.71 4.92
N MET A 41 16.03 -8.26 4.98
CA MET A 41 14.88 -9.07 4.53
C MET A 41 14.95 -9.42 3.04
N VAL A 42 15.39 -8.47 2.20
CA VAL A 42 15.61 -8.72 0.77
C VAL A 42 16.73 -9.74 0.57
N GLN A 43 17.87 -9.56 1.23
CA GLN A 43 19.01 -10.47 1.12
C GLN A 43 18.65 -11.88 1.57
N GLU A 44 17.95 -12.03 2.70
CA GLU A 44 17.49 -13.31 3.23
C GLU A 44 16.59 -14.06 2.24
N LEU A 45 15.63 -13.38 1.60
CA LEU A 45 14.73 -14.02 0.63
C LEU A 45 15.45 -14.41 -0.66
N VAL A 46 16.28 -13.52 -1.22
CA VAL A 46 17.00 -13.80 -2.48
C VAL A 46 18.02 -14.91 -2.28
N ALA A 47 18.83 -14.84 -1.22
CA ALA A 47 19.81 -15.87 -0.91
C ALA A 47 19.13 -17.19 -0.48
N GLY A 48 18.06 -17.13 0.30
CA GLY A 48 17.28 -18.29 0.71
C GLY A 48 16.63 -19.04 -0.45
N ALA A 49 16.37 -18.35 -1.57
CA ALA A 49 15.92 -18.96 -2.83
C ALA A 49 17.07 -19.48 -3.71
N GLY A 50 18.33 -19.36 -3.27
CA GLY A 50 19.51 -19.74 -4.04
C GLY A 50 19.72 -18.86 -5.28
N LEU A 51 19.23 -17.63 -5.27
CA LEU A 51 19.33 -16.69 -6.38
C LEU A 51 20.41 -15.63 -6.12
N ALA A 52 21.01 -15.15 -7.20
CA ALA A 52 21.68 -13.87 -7.24
C ALA A 52 20.69 -12.77 -7.65
N PHE A 53 20.92 -11.54 -7.20
CA PHE A 53 20.10 -10.38 -7.57
C PHE A 53 19.99 -10.19 -9.09
N SER A 54 21.05 -10.47 -9.85
CA SER A 54 21.05 -10.38 -11.31
C SER A 54 20.06 -11.33 -12.00
N GLN A 55 19.56 -12.35 -11.29
CA GLN A 55 18.57 -13.29 -11.79
C GLN A 55 17.12 -12.82 -11.57
N LEU A 56 16.90 -11.66 -10.94
CA LEU A 56 15.57 -11.06 -10.84
C LEU A 56 15.14 -10.52 -12.21
N ASP A 57 13.87 -10.74 -12.56
CA ASP A 57 13.28 -10.28 -13.82
C ASP A 57 12.67 -8.87 -13.68
N GLY A 58 12.36 -8.43 -12.45
CA GLY A 58 11.73 -7.15 -12.16
C GLY A 58 11.47 -6.93 -10.67
N ILE A 59 11.13 -5.68 -10.31
CA ILE A 59 10.92 -5.27 -8.91
C ILE A 59 9.59 -4.52 -8.76
N ALA A 60 8.71 -5.00 -7.89
CA ALA A 60 7.49 -4.30 -7.51
C ALA A 60 7.71 -3.49 -6.21
N CYS A 61 7.07 -2.33 -6.11
CA CYS A 61 7.17 -1.48 -4.92
C CYS A 61 5.79 -0.98 -4.53
N GLY A 62 5.47 -1.07 -3.24
CA GLY A 62 4.40 -0.29 -2.64
C GLY A 62 4.76 1.20 -2.70
N VAL A 63 3.99 2.00 -3.43
CA VAL A 63 4.28 3.43 -3.64
C VAL A 63 3.45 4.34 -2.74
N GLY A 64 2.77 3.78 -1.74
CA GLY A 64 1.80 4.49 -0.90
C GLY A 64 0.37 4.36 -1.42
N PRO A 65 -0.61 5.04 -0.82
CA PRO A 65 -0.43 6.07 0.20
C PRO A 65 0.02 5.49 1.56
N GLY A 66 0.70 6.31 2.35
CA GLY A 66 1.26 5.92 3.63
C GLY A 66 2.09 7.03 4.27
N SER A 67 3.02 6.66 5.15
CA SER A 67 3.98 7.56 5.79
C SER A 67 4.94 8.16 4.75
N PHE A 68 5.17 9.46 4.85
CA PHE A 68 6.01 10.22 3.91
C PHE A 68 7.45 9.71 3.83
N ALA A 69 8.02 9.33 4.97
CA ALA A 69 9.37 8.79 5.05
C ALA A 69 9.42 7.35 4.56
N GLY A 70 8.50 6.49 5.01
CA GLY A 70 8.44 5.08 4.64
C GLY A 70 8.31 4.88 3.14
N VAL A 71 7.34 5.54 2.50
CA VAL A 71 7.16 5.45 1.04
C VAL A 71 8.44 5.83 0.27
N ARG A 72 9.17 6.87 0.73
CA ARG A 72 10.44 7.27 0.08
C ARG A 72 11.56 6.27 0.29
N ILE A 73 11.62 5.60 1.44
CA ILE A 73 12.59 4.54 1.70
C ILE A 73 12.38 3.41 0.69
N GLY A 74 11.14 2.90 0.56
CA GLY A 74 10.82 1.81 -0.36
C GLY A 74 11.05 2.19 -1.83
N VAL A 75 10.56 3.35 -2.25
CA VAL A 75 10.75 3.82 -3.63
C VAL A 75 12.23 4.07 -3.92
N GLY A 76 12.96 4.75 -3.03
CA GLY A 76 14.38 5.01 -3.19
C GLY A 76 15.22 3.72 -3.28
N TYR A 77 14.94 2.75 -2.41
CA TYR A 77 15.57 1.43 -2.46
C TYR A 77 15.30 0.73 -3.80
N THR A 78 14.03 0.70 -4.22
CA THR A 78 13.62 0.09 -5.48
C THR A 78 14.30 0.73 -6.67
N LYS A 79 14.37 2.07 -6.72
CA LYS A 79 15.08 2.79 -7.78
C LYS A 79 16.55 2.41 -7.85
N GLY A 80 17.24 2.41 -6.70
CA GLY A 80 18.66 2.06 -6.64
C GLY A 80 18.92 0.64 -7.12
N LEU A 81 18.09 -0.31 -6.68
CA LEU A 81 18.22 -1.71 -7.08
C LEU A 81 17.88 -1.92 -8.57
N ALA A 82 16.81 -1.30 -9.06
CA ALA A 82 16.41 -1.35 -10.47
C ALA A 82 17.49 -0.79 -11.39
N LEU A 83 18.10 0.34 -11.01
CA LEU A 83 19.21 0.96 -11.74
C LEU A 83 20.44 0.05 -11.75
N ALA A 84 20.81 -0.54 -10.61
CA ALA A 84 21.98 -1.40 -10.50
C ALA A 84 21.84 -2.70 -11.29
N LEU A 85 20.62 -3.22 -11.45
CA LEU A 85 20.35 -4.49 -12.11
C LEU A 85 19.84 -4.34 -13.56
N ASP A 86 19.61 -3.10 -14.01
CA ASP A 86 18.91 -2.78 -15.26
C ASP A 86 17.58 -3.54 -15.39
N ARG A 87 16.73 -3.42 -14.36
CA ARG A 87 15.44 -4.15 -14.27
C ARG A 87 14.23 -3.23 -14.26
N PRO A 88 13.14 -3.66 -14.91
CA PRO A 88 11.89 -2.90 -14.92
C PRO A 88 11.20 -2.98 -13.54
N VAL A 89 10.35 -2.00 -13.28
CA VAL A 89 9.63 -1.86 -12.01
C VAL A 89 8.14 -1.66 -12.19
N VAL A 90 7.38 -2.03 -11.16
CA VAL A 90 5.93 -1.77 -11.08
C VAL A 90 5.62 -1.13 -9.73
N GLY A 91 4.98 0.04 -9.76
CA GLY A 91 4.45 0.69 -8.56
C GLY A 91 3.04 0.21 -8.26
N VAL A 92 2.75 -0.12 -7.01
CA VAL A 92 1.42 -0.57 -6.58
C VAL A 92 0.93 0.26 -5.40
N SER A 93 -0.33 0.69 -5.44
CA SER A 93 -0.92 1.42 -4.31
C SER A 93 -1.12 0.49 -3.10
N SER A 94 -0.89 1.02 -1.91
CA SER A 94 -1.04 0.30 -0.64
C SER A 94 -2.51 -0.06 -0.33
N LEU A 95 -3.48 0.76 -0.77
CA LEU A 95 -4.90 0.53 -0.54
C LEU A 95 -5.45 -0.72 -1.28
N PRO A 96 -5.24 -0.91 -2.60
CA PRO A 96 -5.66 -2.12 -3.29
C PRO A 96 -4.86 -3.35 -2.83
N ALA A 97 -3.62 -3.20 -2.36
CA ALA A 97 -2.88 -4.31 -1.76
C ALA A 97 -3.57 -4.86 -0.50
N MET A 98 -4.00 -3.97 0.41
CA MET A 98 -4.80 -4.39 1.57
C MET A 98 -6.16 -4.97 1.17
N ALA A 99 -6.80 -4.40 0.14
CA ALA A 99 -8.06 -4.91 -0.37
C ALA A 99 -7.91 -6.32 -0.96
N LEU A 100 -6.84 -6.59 -1.71
CA LEU A 100 -6.55 -7.91 -2.26
C LEU A 100 -6.42 -8.96 -1.16
N ARG A 101 -5.74 -8.65 -0.05
CA ARG A 101 -5.63 -9.59 1.07
C ARG A 101 -6.99 -9.99 1.64
N ALA A 102 -7.89 -9.02 1.84
CA ALA A 102 -9.26 -9.30 2.28
C ALA A 102 -10.07 -10.10 1.24
N ILE A 103 -9.91 -9.80 -0.05
CA ILE A 103 -10.59 -10.53 -1.15
C ILE A 103 -10.12 -11.99 -1.20
N ARG A 104 -8.81 -12.24 -1.03
CA ARG A 104 -8.26 -13.60 -0.90
C ARG A 104 -8.80 -14.33 0.33
N GLY A 105 -9.20 -13.60 1.36
CA GLY A 105 -9.92 -14.10 2.54
C GLY A 105 -11.43 -14.29 2.34
N GLY A 106 -11.96 -14.05 1.14
CA GLY A 106 -13.37 -14.25 0.78
C GLY A 106 -14.24 -12.99 0.78
N ALA A 107 -13.66 -11.80 0.98
CA ALA A 107 -14.43 -10.55 0.89
C ALA A 107 -14.83 -10.23 -0.56
N SER A 108 -16.11 -9.94 -0.80
CA SER A 108 -16.60 -9.50 -2.12
C SER A 108 -16.49 -7.99 -2.33
N ARG A 109 -16.54 -7.22 -1.24
CA ARG A 109 -16.34 -5.77 -1.23
C ARG A 109 -15.51 -5.34 -0.02
N VAL A 110 -14.61 -4.40 -0.23
CA VAL A 110 -13.64 -3.97 0.78
C VAL A 110 -13.57 -2.45 0.87
N LEU A 111 -13.60 -1.92 2.09
CA LEU A 111 -13.26 -0.54 2.41
C LEU A 111 -11.89 -0.52 3.06
N ALA A 112 -10.90 -0.02 2.34
CA ALA A 112 -9.54 0.13 2.83
C ALA A 112 -9.34 1.55 3.38
N ALA A 113 -8.87 1.65 4.61
CA ALA A 113 -8.55 2.94 5.24
C ALA A 113 -7.21 2.89 5.98
N ILE A 114 -6.30 3.81 5.69
CA ILE A 114 -5.05 4.00 6.45
C ILE A 114 -5.17 5.33 7.21
N ASP A 115 -4.79 5.35 8.49
CA ASP A 115 -4.67 6.59 9.26
C ASP A 115 -3.58 7.47 8.63
N ALA A 116 -4.00 8.58 8.00
CA ALA A 116 -3.09 9.51 7.35
C ALA A 116 -2.46 10.51 8.35
N ARG A 117 -2.77 10.40 9.64
CA ARG A 117 -2.53 11.40 10.69
C ARG A 117 -3.31 12.69 10.42
N MET A 118 -3.20 13.66 11.31
CA MET A 118 -3.87 14.98 11.18
C MET A 118 -5.40 14.88 11.05
N ASN A 119 -6.03 13.89 11.70
CA ASN A 119 -7.48 13.61 11.60
C ASN A 119 -7.94 13.37 10.15
N GLU A 120 -7.10 12.74 9.34
CA GLU A 120 -7.42 12.33 7.97
C GLU A 120 -7.19 10.82 7.79
N VAL A 121 -7.84 10.27 6.77
CA VAL A 121 -7.65 8.89 6.31
C VAL A 121 -7.32 8.88 4.83
N TYR A 122 -6.43 7.98 4.42
CA TYR A 122 -6.36 7.53 3.03
C TYR A 122 -7.46 6.49 2.84
N TRP A 123 -8.32 6.68 1.84
CA TRP A 123 -9.54 5.91 1.68
C TRP A 123 -9.65 5.32 0.28
N GLY A 124 -10.04 4.05 0.21
CA GLY A 124 -10.37 3.33 -1.03
C GLY A 124 -11.54 2.38 -0.81
N ALA A 125 -12.37 2.21 -1.85
CA ALA A 125 -13.46 1.23 -1.87
C ALA A 125 -13.32 0.34 -3.09
N TYR A 126 -13.39 -0.98 -2.89
CA TYR A 126 -13.12 -1.97 -3.92
C TYR A 126 -14.21 -3.05 -3.95
N ARG A 127 -14.43 -3.62 -5.14
CA ARG A 127 -15.12 -4.91 -5.30
C ARG A 127 -14.17 -5.96 -5.85
N ALA A 128 -14.38 -7.22 -5.50
CA ALA A 128 -13.68 -8.32 -6.15
C ALA A 128 -14.14 -8.47 -7.60
N THR A 129 -13.21 -8.60 -8.54
CA THR A 129 -13.49 -9.08 -9.90
C THR A 129 -13.70 -10.59 -9.91
N ALA A 130 -14.13 -11.15 -11.05
CA ALA A 130 -14.23 -12.60 -11.25
C ALA A 130 -12.88 -13.31 -11.03
N ASP A 131 -11.78 -12.63 -11.34
CA ASP A 131 -10.40 -13.13 -11.17
C ASP A 131 -9.85 -12.90 -9.75
N GLY A 132 -10.67 -12.41 -8.82
CA GLY A 132 -10.28 -12.17 -7.43
C GLY A 132 -9.36 -10.95 -7.24
N LEU A 133 -9.35 -10.00 -8.19
CA LEU A 133 -8.59 -8.75 -8.09
C LEU A 133 -9.46 -7.61 -7.54
N PRO A 134 -8.88 -6.64 -6.82
CA PRO A 134 -9.60 -5.46 -6.37
C PRO A 134 -9.87 -4.51 -7.55
N GLN A 135 -11.14 -4.29 -7.86
CA GLN A 135 -11.58 -3.23 -8.78
C GLN A 135 -12.02 -2.01 -7.98
N PRO A 136 -11.40 -0.83 -8.19
CA PRO A 136 -11.78 0.40 -7.49
C PRO A 136 -13.20 0.82 -7.89
N LEU A 137 -13.98 1.23 -6.90
CA LEU A 137 -15.32 1.79 -7.05
C LEU A 137 -15.31 3.33 -7.03
N LEU A 138 -14.19 3.91 -6.61
CA LEU A 138 -13.93 5.34 -6.54
C LEU A 138 -12.43 5.58 -6.65
N GLU A 139 -12.05 6.82 -6.99
CA GLU A 139 -10.66 7.26 -6.92
C GLU A 139 -10.19 7.38 -5.47
N GLU A 140 -9.00 6.85 -5.20
CA GLU A 140 -8.34 6.94 -3.90
C GLU A 140 -8.19 8.40 -3.46
N ARG A 141 -8.39 8.67 -2.17
CA ARG A 141 -8.38 10.04 -1.66
C ARG A 141 -7.84 10.13 -0.24
N VAL A 142 -7.46 11.34 0.14
CA VAL A 142 -7.28 11.74 1.54
C VAL A 142 -8.43 12.67 1.92
N CYS A 143 -9.04 12.44 3.07
CA CYS A 143 -10.13 13.28 3.60
C CYS A 143 -10.28 13.04 5.11
N THR A 144 -11.07 13.87 5.79
CA THR A 144 -11.39 13.59 7.20
C THR A 144 -12.30 12.36 7.32
N PRO A 145 -12.27 11.62 8.45
CA PRO A 145 -13.12 10.44 8.66
C PRO A 145 -14.62 10.70 8.48
N VAL A 146 -15.09 11.92 8.69
CA VAL A 146 -16.51 12.28 8.57
C VAL A 146 -16.92 12.66 7.13
N GLU A 147 -15.95 12.80 6.23
CA GLU A 147 -16.15 13.19 4.83
C GLU A 147 -15.96 12.01 3.85
N VAL A 148 -15.71 10.80 4.36
CA VAL A 148 -15.59 9.63 3.49
C VAL A 148 -16.88 9.41 2.69
N PRO A 149 -16.79 9.02 1.40
CA PRO A 149 -17.97 8.83 0.59
C PRO A 149 -18.90 7.76 1.15
N ARG A 150 -20.21 8.02 1.07
CA ARG A 150 -21.24 7.01 1.34
C ARG A 150 -21.07 5.83 0.39
N THR A 151 -21.26 4.64 0.94
CA THR A 151 -21.20 3.40 0.16
C THR A 151 -22.59 2.97 -0.26
N ALA A 152 -22.67 2.27 -1.39
CA ALA A 152 -23.90 1.60 -1.78
C ALA A 152 -24.14 0.36 -0.89
N GLY A 153 -25.39 -0.10 -0.81
CA GLY A 153 -25.74 -1.31 -0.05
C GLY A 153 -24.95 -2.55 -0.48
N GLY A 154 -24.77 -3.49 0.43
CA GLY A 154 -24.03 -4.73 0.24
C GLY A 154 -23.26 -5.13 1.50
N GLU A 155 -22.69 -6.33 1.50
CA GLU A 155 -21.80 -6.78 2.58
C GLU A 155 -20.38 -6.23 2.33
N TRP A 156 -19.85 -5.51 3.31
CA TRP A 156 -18.52 -4.91 3.26
C TRP A 156 -17.60 -5.52 4.30
N THR A 157 -16.33 -5.70 3.94
CA THR A 157 -15.23 -5.90 4.88
C THR A 157 -14.42 -4.62 4.98
N ALA A 158 -14.07 -4.19 6.19
CA ALA A 158 -13.24 -3.02 6.42
C ALA A 158 -11.82 -3.45 6.82
N VAL A 159 -10.80 -2.82 6.24
CA VAL A 159 -9.40 -3.13 6.54
C VAL A 159 -8.57 -1.86 6.71
N GLY A 160 -7.63 -1.92 7.64
CA GLY A 160 -6.58 -0.93 7.79
C GLY A 160 -6.73 -0.01 9.01
N THR A 161 -5.62 0.63 9.37
CA THR A 161 -5.47 1.43 10.59
C THR A 161 -6.44 2.60 10.70
N GLY A 162 -6.98 3.11 9.59
CA GLY A 162 -8.01 4.14 9.61
C GLY A 162 -9.28 3.67 10.34
N TRP A 163 -9.63 2.40 10.21
CA TRP A 163 -10.76 1.79 10.93
C TRP A 163 -10.47 1.55 12.41
N GLY A 164 -9.20 1.34 12.77
CA GLY A 164 -8.78 1.29 14.17
C GLY A 164 -8.82 2.65 14.85
N SER A 165 -8.39 3.71 14.16
CA SER A 165 -8.34 5.06 14.71
C SER A 165 -9.69 5.78 14.71
N TYR A 166 -10.53 5.56 13.69
CA TYR A 166 -11.72 6.38 13.43
C TYR A 166 -12.98 5.56 13.13
N GLY A 167 -13.08 4.33 13.63
CA GLY A 167 -14.14 3.37 13.27
C GLY A 167 -15.56 3.93 13.32
N ASP A 168 -15.96 4.60 14.41
CA ASP A 168 -17.31 5.15 14.58
C ASP A 168 -17.62 6.24 13.55
N ALA A 169 -16.68 7.16 13.33
CA ALA A 169 -16.82 8.23 12.34
C ALA A 169 -16.93 7.67 10.93
N LEU A 170 -16.12 6.66 10.60
CA LEU A 170 -16.13 6.00 9.29
C LEU A 170 -17.44 5.23 9.05
N ARG A 171 -17.97 4.49 10.04
CA ARG A 171 -19.27 3.80 9.93
C ARG A 171 -20.39 4.79 9.67
N ALA A 172 -20.42 5.89 10.43
CA ALA A 172 -21.44 6.92 10.29
C ALA A 172 -21.38 7.62 8.92
N ALA A 173 -20.19 8.06 8.49
CA ALA A 173 -20.02 8.80 7.25
C ALA A 173 -20.20 7.93 5.99
N ALA A 174 -19.62 6.73 5.98
CA ALA A 174 -19.78 5.77 4.87
C ALA A 174 -21.18 5.12 4.84
N ALA A 175 -22.00 5.36 5.88
CA ALA A 175 -23.35 4.83 6.07
C ALA A 175 -23.40 3.30 5.94
N VAL A 176 -22.48 2.62 6.63
CA VAL A 176 -22.25 1.18 6.49
C VAL A 176 -21.89 0.54 7.82
N GLU A 177 -22.36 -0.69 8.01
CA GLU A 177 -21.87 -1.60 9.05
C GLU A 177 -21.10 -2.75 8.39
N PRO A 178 -19.76 -2.69 8.34
CA PRO A 178 -18.96 -3.78 7.81
C PRO A 178 -19.18 -5.06 8.61
N ARG A 179 -19.34 -6.18 7.89
CA ARG A 179 -19.47 -7.52 8.47
C ARG A 179 -18.25 -7.92 9.30
N GLN A 180 -17.08 -7.43 8.89
CA GLN A 180 -15.82 -7.65 9.57
C GLN A 180 -14.96 -6.38 9.45
N VAL A 181 -14.23 -6.09 10.53
CA VAL A 181 -13.21 -5.03 10.56
C VAL A 181 -11.88 -5.65 10.97
N VAL A 182 -10.88 -5.53 10.11
CA VAL A 182 -9.48 -5.87 10.41
C VAL A 182 -8.72 -4.56 10.60
N ALA A 183 -8.85 -4.01 11.80
CA ALA A 183 -8.44 -2.64 12.14
C ALA A 183 -6.92 -2.42 12.15
N ASP A 184 -6.14 -3.49 12.22
CA ASP A 184 -4.68 -3.50 12.26
C ASP A 184 -4.06 -4.04 10.96
N ALA A 185 -4.85 -4.23 9.91
CA ALA A 185 -4.34 -4.67 8.62
C ALA A 185 -3.33 -3.65 8.06
N LEU A 186 -2.17 -4.15 7.62
CA LEU A 186 -1.14 -3.36 6.97
C LEU A 186 -0.88 -3.92 5.56
N PRO A 187 -0.32 -3.15 4.62
CA PRO A 187 0.06 -3.64 3.30
C PRO A 187 1.12 -4.75 3.38
N HIS A 188 0.93 -5.78 2.56
CA HIS A 188 1.82 -6.92 2.44
C HIS A 188 2.48 -6.92 1.06
N ALA A 189 3.80 -7.16 1.02
CA ALA A 189 4.56 -7.27 -0.21
C ALA A 189 4.09 -8.45 -1.08
N GLU A 190 3.55 -9.53 -0.50
CA GLU A 190 2.91 -10.59 -1.26
C GLU A 190 1.77 -10.05 -2.14
N ASP A 191 0.91 -9.20 -1.58
CA ASP A 191 -0.26 -8.68 -2.27
C ASP A 191 0.14 -7.61 -3.32
N ILE A 192 1.18 -6.82 -3.04
CA ILE A 192 1.83 -5.96 -4.05
C ILE A 192 2.38 -6.79 -5.21
N LEU A 193 3.08 -7.89 -4.92
CA LEU A 193 3.62 -8.78 -5.94
C LEU A 193 2.50 -9.31 -6.83
N ARG A 194 1.41 -9.79 -6.22
CA ARG A 194 0.26 -10.35 -6.95
C ARG A 194 -0.41 -9.32 -7.86
N LEU A 195 -0.55 -8.07 -7.42
CA LEU A 195 -1.07 -6.97 -8.24
C LEU A 195 -0.11 -6.55 -9.36
N ALA A 196 1.20 -6.71 -9.15
CA ALA A 196 2.23 -6.36 -10.13
C ALA A 196 2.43 -7.43 -11.22
N LEU A 197 2.18 -8.72 -10.92
CA LEU A 197 2.42 -9.82 -11.86
C LEU A 197 1.74 -9.63 -13.23
N PRO A 198 0.43 -9.31 -13.32
CA PRO A 198 -0.22 -9.06 -14.61
C PRO A 198 0.39 -7.87 -15.37
N GLN A 199 0.88 -6.85 -14.66
CA GLN A 199 1.50 -5.67 -15.26
C GLN A 199 2.87 -6.01 -15.86
N PHE A 200 3.67 -6.83 -15.18
CA PHE A 200 4.91 -7.36 -15.75
C PHE A 200 4.65 -8.22 -16.98
N GLN A 201 3.68 -9.14 -16.91
CA GLN A 201 3.32 -10.03 -18.02
C GLN A 201 2.76 -9.27 -19.22
N GLY A 202 2.00 -8.20 -18.96
CA GLY A 202 1.43 -7.32 -19.98
C GLY A 202 2.39 -6.25 -20.54
N GLY A 203 3.66 -6.24 -20.11
CA GLY A 203 4.65 -5.26 -20.58
C GLY A 203 4.38 -3.82 -20.11
N GLN A 204 3.65 -3.65 -19.00
CA GLN A 204 3.29 -2.35 -18.41
C GLN A 204 4.31 -1.86 -17.37
N ALA A 205 5.38 -2.64 -17.15
CA ALA A 205 6.44 -2.24 -16.24
C ALA A 205 7.22 -1.03 -16.80
N ILE A 206 7.64 -0.16 -15.90
CA ILE A 206 8.33 1.10 -16.22
C ILE A 206 9.81 0.99 -15.84
N SER A 207 10.60 1.98 -16.23
CA SER A 207 11.99 2.13 -15.78
C SER A 207 12.06 2.64 -14.33
N GLY A 208 13.15 2.32 -13.63
CA GLY A 208 13.34 2.71 -12.23
C GLY A 208 13.31 4.23 -12.01
N ASP A 209 13.84 5.02 -12.93
CA ASP A 209 13.81 6.48 -12.88
C ASP A 209 12.38 7.05 -12.91
N ALA A 210 11.47 6.43 -13.66
CA ALA A 210 10.07 6.81 -13.78
C ALA A 210 9.19 6.44 -12.57
N LEU A 211 9.66 5.57 -11.66
CA LEU A 211 8.90 5.20 -10.47
C LEU A 211 8.70 6.41 -9.55
N LEU A 212 7.46 6.70 -9.15
CA LEU A 212 7.17 7.83 -8.27
C LEU A 212 6.32 7.40 -7.08
N PRO A 213 6.55 7.99 -5.90
CA PRO A 213 5.62 7.89 -4.78
C PRO A 213 4.22 8.41 -5.14
N LEU A 214 3.18 7.74 -4.65
CA LEU A 214 1.81 8.20 -4.70
C LEU A 214 1.51 9.10 -3.49
N TYR A 215 1.54 10.41 -3.70
CA TYR A 215 1.13 11.38 -2.69
C TYR A 215 -0.32 11.81 -2.92
N LEU A 216 -1.24 11.32 -2.09
CA LEU A 216 -2.63 11.79 -2.11
C LEU A 216 -2.82 13.10 -1.35
N ARG A 217 -1.95 13.39 -0.38
CA ARG A 217 -1.96 14.65 0.38
C ARG A 217 -1.14 15.72 -0.33
N ASN A 218 -1.82 16.65 -0.99
CA ASN A 218 -1.20 17.77 -1.69
C ASN A 218 -0.80 18.94 -0.76
N LYS A 219 -1.33 18.98 0.48
CA LYS A 219 -1.07 20.07 1.43
C LYS A 219 -0.74 19.51 2.81
N VAL A 220 0.55 19.59 3.18
CA VAL A 220 1.09 19.05 4.45
C VAL A 220 1.39 20.13 5.49
N ALA A 221 1.31 21.41 5.12
CA ALA A 221 1.50 22.54 6.03
C ALA A 221 0.53 23.67 5.69
N LEU A 222 -0.01 24.31 6.72
CA LEU A 222 -0.62 25.62 6.60
C LEU A 222 0.46 26.61 6.17
N THR A 223 0.15 27.46 5.20
CA THR A 223 0.99 28.62 4.88
C THR A 223 1.12 29.51 6.12
N LEU A 224 2.18 30.34 6.18
CA LEU A 224 2.36 31.28 7.30
C LEU A 224 1.13 32.18 7.53
N LEU A 225 0.42 32.52 6.45
CA LEU A 225 -0.83 33.28 6.49
C LEU A 225 -1.96 32.48 7.15
N GLU A 226 -2.11 31.20 6.81
CA GLU A 226 -3.12 30.33 7.41
C GLU A 226 -2.80 30.01 8.88
N GLN A 227 -1.52 29.87 9.23
CA GLN A 227 -1.08 29.73 10.62
C GLN A 227 -1.40 30.98 11.43
N ALA A 228 -1.20 32.18 10.86
CA ALA A 228 -1.52 33.44 11.51
C ALA A 228 -3.04 33.61 11.69
N ALA A 229 -3.84 33.25 10.68
CA ALA A 229 -5.30 33.28 10.75
C ALA A 229 -5.84 32.32 11.83
N LEU A 230 -5.30 31.10 11.93
CA LEU A 230 -5.69 30.12 12.95
C LEU A 230 -5.29 30.54 14.37
N ARG A 231 -4.21 31.31 14.52
CA ARG A 231 -3.80 31.89 15.82
C ARG A 231 -4.69 33.06 16.22
N ALA A 232 -5.20 33.82 15.25
CA ALA A 232 -6.09 34.95 15.49
C ALA A 232 -7.54 34.53 15.79
N SER A 233 -7.92 33.29 15.47
CA SER A 233 -9.25 32.71 15.74
C SER A 233 -9.32 31.88 17.03
N ARG A 234 -8.24 31.82 17.81
CA ARG A 234 -8.19 31.23 19.16
C ARG A 234 -8.20 32.34 20.21
#